data_AF-A0A914IT31-F1
#
_entry.id   AF-A0A914IT31-F1
#
_cell.length_a   1.000
_cell.length_b   1.000
_cell.length_c   1.000
_cell.angle_alpha   90.00
_cell.angle_beta   90.00
_cell.angle_gamma   90.00
#
_symmetry.space_group_name_H-M   'P 1'
#
loop_
_entity.id
_entity.type
_entity.pdbx_description
1 polymer ?
#
loop_
_entity_poly.entity_id
_entity_poly.type
_entity_poly.pdbx_seq_one_letter_code
_entity_poly.pdbx_strand_id
1 'polypeptide(L)'
;MLSFALFVTGHECGHGTFSNYEWINDIFGHLCHSPLMVPYWPWKKSHNRHHQFTSHIDKDMGHAWITEDNHFSMNFFVRHMQKPILITGFILWLPIYLILGYADGSHYWPGSKLYINNKERIQCAISSLSCIFCAFHFIFAITQLQLG
;
A
#
# COMPACT_ATOMS: atom_id res chain seq x y z
N MET A 1 -5.21 8.37 15.78
CA MET A 1 -4.31 9.48 15.42
C MET A 1 -2.90 8.99 15.06
N LEU A 2 -2.29 8.08 15.84
CA LEU A 2 -0.95 7.55 15.55
C LEU A 2 -0.81 6.92 14.14
N SER A 3 -1.77 6.09 13.72
CA SER A 3 -1.74 5.43 12.41
C SER A 3 -1.69 6.42 11.23
N PHE A 4 -2.45 7.51 11.32
CA PHE A 4 -2.43 8.57 10.31
C PHE A 4 -1.09 9.30 10.29
N ALA A 5 -0.52 9.61 11.47
CA ALA A 5 0.79 10.26 11.56
C ALA A 5 1.92 9.39 11.00
N LEU A 6 1.87 8.08 11.23
CA LEU A 6 2.79 7.12 10.60
C LEU A 6 2.60 7.09 9.09
N PHE A 7 1.35 7.00 8.62
CA PHE A 7 1.08 6.95 7.17
C PHE A 7 1.59 8.20 6.45
N VAL A 8 1.29 9.39 6.97
CA VAL A 8 1.73 10.68 6.39
C VAL A 8 3.26 10.79 6.42
N THR A 9 3.91 10.44 7.53
CA THR A 9 5.39 10.48 7.60
C THR A 9 6.03 9.54 6.59
N GLY A 10 5.55 8.29 6.49
CA GLY A 10 6.04 7.34 5.49
C GLY A 10 5.70 7.75 4.05
N HIS A 11 4.61 8.50 3.85
CA HIS A 11 4.26 9.09 2.56
C HIS A 11 5.27 10.15 2.12
N GLU A 12 5.66 11.06 3.00
CA GLU A 12 6.72 12.05 2.72
C GLU A 12 8.08 11.37 2.48
N CYS A 13 8.36 10.26 3.15
CA CYS A 13 9.53 9.43 2.85
C CYS A 13 9.46 8.86 1.42
N GLY A 14 8.29 8.36 1.00
CA GLY A 14 8.06 7.85 -0.36
C GLY A 14 8.30 8.89 -1.46
N HIS A 15 7.91 10.14 -1.18
CA HIS A 15 8.18 11.30 -2.04
C HIS A 15 9.64 11.78 -2.02
N GLY A 16 10.42 11.35 -1.03
CA GLY A 16 11.78 11.83 -0.81
C GLY A 16 11.85 13.25 -0.23
N THR A 17 10.76 13.78 0.31
CA THR A 17 10.69 15.14 0.90
C THR A 17 11.07 15.16 2.38
N PHE A 18 11.06 14.01 3.05
CA PHE A 18 11.41 13.91 4.48
C PHE A 18 12.91 14.14 4.75
N SER A 19 13.80 13.73 3.84
CA SER A 19 15.25 13.92 3.94
C SER A 19 15.88 14.05 2.55
N ASN A 20 16.98 14.80 2.45
CA ASN A 20 17.79 14.87 1.22
C ASN A 20 18.50 13.55 0.88
N TYR A 21 18.54 12.58 1.79
CA TYR A 21 19.18 11.28 1.60
C TYR A 21 18.15 10.19 1.38
N GLU A 22 18.16 9.56 0.20
CA GLU A 22 17.18 8.51 -0.15
C GLU A 22 17.19 7.34 0.83
N TRP A 23 18.37 6.90 1.29
CA TRP A 23 18.47 5.79 2.24
C TRP A 23 17.84 6.11 3.61
N ILE A 24 17.86 7.38 4.04
CA ILE A 24 17.18 7.81 5.27
C ILE A 24 15.67 7.72 5.08
N ASN A 25 15.17 8.24 3.95
CA ASN A 25 13.76 8.13 3.61
C ASN A 25 13.31 6.66 3.58
N ASP A 26 14.11 5.77 2.99
CA ASP A 26 13.75 4.37 2.92
C ASP A 26 13.69 3.71 4.31
N ILE A 27 14.63 4.01 5.21
CA ILE A 27 14.59 3.52 6.60
C ILE A 27 13.33 4.01 7.33
N PHE A 28 13.08 5.32 7.34
CA PHE A 28 11.93 5.88 8.06
C PHE A 28 10.59 5.50 7.40
N GLY A 29 10.58 5.35 6.08
CA GLY A 29 9.46 4.81 5.32
C GLY A 29 9.07 3.42 5.78
N HIS A 30 10.04 2.51 5.91
CA HIS A 30 9.80 1.18 6.48
C HIS A 30 9.32 1.23 7.93
N LEU A 31 9.98 2.01 8.79
CA LEU A 31 9.57 2.14 10.20
C LEU A 31 8.14 2.66 10.36
N CYS A 32 7.69 3.54 9.46
CA CYS A 32 6.35 4.11 9.51
C CYS A 32 5.28 3.20 8.89
N HIS A 33 5.56 2.60 7.73
CA HIS A 33 4.56 1.85 6.96
C HIS A 33 4.43 0.39 7.38
N SER A 34 5.51 -0.26 7.84
CA SER A 34 5.46 -1.67 8.21
C SER A 34 4.53 -1.99 9.39
N PRO A 35 4.42 -1.17 10.46
CA PRO A 35 3.39 -1.35 11.50
C PRO A 35 1.95 -1.22 10.99
N LEU A 36 1.75 -0.56 9.85
CA LEU A 36 0.43 -0.40 9.21
C LEU A 36 0.11 -1.52 8.22
N MET A 37 0.98 -2.53 8.10
CA MET A 37 0.90 -3.58 7.07
C MET A 37 0.90 -3.01 5.65
N VAL A 38 1.64 -1.92 5.43
CA VAL A 38 1.87 -1.34 4.11
C VAL A 38 3.33 -1.62 3.72
N PRO A 39 3.60 -2.46 2.71
CA PRO A 39 4.96 -2.72 2.28
C PRO A 39 5.51 -1.47 1.56
N TYR A 40 6.46 -0.80 2.19
CA TYR A 40 6.91 0.55 1.83
C TYR A 40 7.41 0.71 0.39
N TRP A 41 8.39 -0.08 -0.08
CA TRP A 41 8.90 0.10 -1.45
C TRP A 41 7.86 -0.21 -2.54
N PRO A 42 7.07 -1.29 -2.44
CA PRO A 42 5.93 -1.51 -3.32
C PRO A 42 4.95 -0.34 -3.34
N TRP A 43 4.59 0.20 -2.17
CA TRP A 43 3.70 1.34 -2.06
C TRP A 43 4.34 2.60 -2.67
N LYS A 44 5.60 2.91 -2.37
CA LYS A 44 6.37 4.03 -2.97
C LYS A 44 6.32 3.95 -4.50
N LYS A 45 6.50 2.75 -5.07
CA LYS A 45 6.44 2.55 -6.52
C LYS A 45 5.05 2.83 -7.10
N SER A 46 4.00 2.21 -6.55
CA SER A 46 2.65 2.40 -7.10
C SER A 46 2.12 3.82 -6.86
N HIS A 47 2.48 4.42 -5.74
CA HIS A 47 2.17 5.80 -5.38
C HIS A 47 2.85 6.82 -6.31
N ASN A 48 4.14 6.63 -6.62
CA ASN A 48 4.83 7.47 -7.61
C ASN A 48 4.17 7.37 -8.99
N ARG A 49 3.69 6.19 -9.38
CA ARG A 49 2.92 6.01 -10.61
C ARG A 49 1.58 6.74 -10.56
N HIS A 50 0.87 6.71 -9.42
CA HIS A 50 -0.36 7.48 -9.22
C HIS A 50 -0.11 8.98 -9.40
N HIS A 51 0.94 9.54 -8.81
CA HIS A 51 1.30 10.95 -8.98
C HIS A 51 1.71 11.29 -10.42
N GLN A 52 2.38 10.38 -11.13
CA GLN A 52 2.76 10.59 -12.52
C GLN A 52 1.55 10.58 -13.47
N PHE A 53 0.50 9.82 -13.15
CA PHE A 53 -0.65 9.59 -14.03
C PHE A 53 -1.98 9.93 -13.38
N THR A 54 -2.01 10.86 -12.42
CA THR A 54 -3.23 11.18 -11.66
C THR A 54 -4.37 11.51 -12.62
N SER A 55 -5.55 10.91 -12.38
CA SER A 55 -6.74 11.08 -13.24
C SER A 55 -6.63 10.47 -14.64
N HIS A 56 -5.61 9.67 -14.92
CA HIS A 56 -5.52 8.91 -16.17
C HIS A 56 -6.22 7.55 -16.03
N ILE A 57 -7.22 7.31 -16.87
CA ILE A 57 -8.09 6.13 -16.83
C ILE A 57 -7.33 4.79 -16.82
N ASP A 58 -6.33 4.62 -17.69
CA ASP A 58 -5.61 3.34 -17.80
C ASP A 58 -4.29 3.26 -17.01
N LYS A 59 -3.79 4.39 -16.51
CA LYS A 59 -2.42 4.46 -15.98
C LYS A 59 -2.36 4.73 -14.48
N ASP A 60 -3.39 5.36 -13.93
CA ASP A 60 -3.61 5.48 -12.49
C ASP A 60 -4.23 4.19 -11.96
N MET A 61 -3.37 3.21 -11.71
CA MET A 61 -3.81 1.90 -11.22
C MET A 61 -4.04 1.88 -9.70
N GLY A 62 -3.44 2.84 -8.98
CA GLY A 62 -3.74 3.03 -7.56
C GLY A 62 -5.19 3.46 -7.44
N HIS A 63 -5.56 4.54 -8.12
CA HIS A 63 -6.93 5.05 -8.15
C HIS A 63 -7.58 4.80 -9.51
N ALA A 64 -8.17 3.61 -9.70
CA ALA A 64 -8.83 3.27 -10.95
C ALA A 64 -10.06 4.17 -11.21
N TRP A 65 -9.89 5.15 -12.09
CA TRP A 65 -10.97 6.02 -12.55
C TRP A 65 -11.94 5.25 -13.45
N ILE A 66 -13.23 5.55 -13.33
CA ILE A 66 -14.29 4.81 -14.01
C ILE A 66 -15.11 5.81 -14.82
N THR A 67 -15.38 5.48 -16.08
CA THR A 67 -16.30 6.26 -16.92
C THR A 67 -17.73 6.05 -16.49
N GLU A 68 -18.60 7.00 -16.86
CA GLU A 68 -20.03 6.91 -16.59
C GLU A 68 -20.64 5.61 -17.16
N ASP A 69 -20.29 5.25 -18.41
CA ASP A 69 -20.74 4.01 -19.05
C ASP A 69 -20.31 2.74 -18.28
N ASN A 70 -19.06 2.73 -17.78
CA ASN A 70 -18.56 1.61 -16.96
C ASN A 70 -19.29 1.55 -15.61
N HIS A 71 -19.58 2.70 -14.99
CA HIS A 71 -20.32 2.76 -13.74
C HIS A 71 -21.74 2.17 -13.88
N PHE A 72 -22.45 2.50 -14.97
CA PHE A 72 -23.81 2.03 -15.20
C PHE A 72 -23.91 0.58 -15.69
N SER A 73 -22.84 0.02 -16.26
CA SER A 73 -22.78 -1.40 -16.64
C SER A 73 -22.40 -2.35 -15.50
N MET A 74 -21.83 -1.84 -14.40
CA MET A 74 -21.49 -2.65 -13.22
C MET A 74 -22.73 -3.12 -12.45
N ASN A 75 -22.63 -4.32 -11.87
CA ASN A 75 -23.65 -4.84 -10.96
C ASN A 75 -23.79 -3.99 -9.68
N PHE A 76 -24.93 -4.12 -9.01
CA PHE A 76 -25.26 -3.33 -7.82
C PHE A 76 -24.19 -3.39 -6.72
N PHE A 77 -23.59 -4.56 -6.51
CA PHE A 77 -22.60 -4.80 -5.46
C PHE A 77 -21.27 -4.08 -5.76
N VAL A 78 -20.73 -4.26 -6.96
CA VAL A 78 -19.47 -3.62 -7.40
C VAL A 78 -19.61 -2.11 -7.42
N ARG A 79 -20.74 -1.60 -7.92
CA ARG A 79 -21.05 -0.17 -7.93
C ARG A 79 -21.10 0.43 -6.52
N HIS A 80 -21.65 -0.31 -5.55
CA HIS A 80 -21.68 0.13 -4.16
C HIS A 80 -20.30 0.10 -3.49
N MET A 81 -19.47 -0.91 -3.81
CA MET A 81 -18.11 -0.99 -3.28
C MET A 81 -17.24 0.18 -3.75
N GLN A 82 -17.50 0.73 -4.93
CA GLN A 82 -16.75 1.88 -5.45
C GLN A 82 -17.08 3.22 -4.79
N LYS A 83 -18.17 3.32 -4.03
CA LYS A 83 -18.47 4.55 -3.30
C LYS A 83 -17.37 4.76 -2.24
N PRO A 84 -16.78 5.96 -2.10
CA PRO A 84 -15.73 6.23 -1.13
C PRO A 84 -16.33 6.40 0.28
N ILE A 85 -16.98 5.36 0.79
CA ILE A 85 -17.40 5.24 2.19
C ILE A 85 -16.19 4.75 2.98
N LEU A 86 -15.99 5.23 4.20
CA LEU A 86 -14.80 4.91 5.02
C LEU A 86 -14.49 3.39 5.07
N ILE A 87 -15.53 2.56 5.15
CA ILE A 87 -15.41 1.10 5.22
C ILE A 87 -14.99 0.49 3.88
N THR A 88 -15.61 0.91 2.77
CA THR A 88 -15.25 0.41 1.44
C THR A 88 -13.84 0.86 1.07
N GLY A 89 -13.43 2.06 1.50
CA GLY A 89 -12.05 2.52 1.40
C GLY A 89 -11.07 1.59 2.14
N PHE A 90 -11.29 1.30 3.42
CA PHE A 90 -10.40 0.41 4.17
C PHE A 90 -10.30 -1.00 3.57
N ILE A 91 -11.42 -1.57 3.09
CA ILE A 91 -11.45 -2.93 2.52
C ILE A 91 -10.84 -2.98 1.11
N LEU A 92 -11.11 -1.98 0.27
CA LEU A 92 -10.57 -1.94 -1.08
C LEU A 92 -9.06 -1.67 -1.06
N TRP A 93 -8.62 -0.75 -0.21
CA TRP A 93 -7.25 -0.24 -0.27
C TRP A 93 -6.25 -1.04 0.58
N LEU A 94 -6.63 -1.64 1.71
CA LEU A 94 -5.71 -2.50 2.47
C LEU A 94 -5.66 -3.93 1.93
N PRO A 95 -6.66 -4.81 2.12
CA PRO A 95 -6.52 -6.20 1.72
C PRO A 95 -6.63 -6.41 0.20
N ILE A 96 -7.56 -5.75 -0.49
CA ILE A 96 -7.80 -6.03 -1.91
C ILE A 96 -6.71 -5.44 -2.80
N TYR A 97 -6.36 -4.17 -2.60
CA TYR A 97 -5.33 -3.51 -3.38
C TYR A 97 -3.93 -4.05 -3.04
N LEU A 98 -3.48 -3.96 -1.78
CA LEU A 98 -2.10 -4.34 -1.43
C LEU A 98 -1.85 -5.85 -1.51
N ILE A 99 -2.79 -6.69 -1.04
CA ILE A 99 -2.55 -8.14 -0.98
C ILE A 99 -2.95 -8.80 -2.30
N LEU A 100 -4.20 -8.62 -2.75
CA LEU A 100 -4.67 -9.27 -3.98
C LEU A 100 -4.13 -8.59 -5.25
N GLY A 101 -3.68 -7.34 -5.16
CA GLY A 101 -3.08 -6.65 -6.28
C GLY A 101 -4.08 -6.11 -7.28
N TYR A 102 -5.22 -5.59 -6.80
CA TYR A 102 -6.21 -4.98 -7.67
C TYR A 102 -5.56 -3.90 -8.55
N ALA A 103 -5.82 -3.96 -9.86
CA ALA A 103 -5.29 -3.10 -10.93
C ALA A 103 -3.77 -3.21 -11.26
N ASP A 104 -2.83 -3.09 -10.32
CA ASP A 104 -1.38 -3.04 -10.61
C ASP A 104 -0.56 -4.27 -10.15
N GLY A 105 -1.16 -5.18 -9.40
CA GLY A 105 -0.50 -6.38 -8.89
C GLY A 105 -0.14 -6.28 -7.40
N SER A 106 0.03 -7.43 -6.77
CA SER A 106 0.21 -7.57 -5.33
C SER A 106 1.51 -6.91 -4.86
N HIS A 107 1.38 -6.09 -3.83
CA HIS A 107 2.48 -5.44 -3.13
C HIS A 107 3.25 -6.40 -2.24
N TYR A 108 2.66 -7.57 -1.93
CA TYR A 108 3.26 -8.60 -1.09
C TYR A 108 3.96 -9.71 -1.88
N TRP A 109 3.60 -9.91 -3.15
CA TRP A 109 4.10 -11.01 -3.97
C TRP A 109 5.18 -10.56 -4.96
N PRO A 110 6.47 -10.94 -4.78
CA PRO A 110 7.55 -10.57 -5.70
C PRO A 110 7.35 -11.09 -7.13
N GLY A 111 6.49 -12.08 -7.33
CA GLY A 111 6.10 -12.59 -8.64
C GLY A 111 5.14 -11.67 -9.41
N SER A 112 4.59 -10.62 -8.78
CA SER A 112 3.49 -9.85 -9.34
C SER A 112 3.88 -8.94 -10.51
N LYS A 113 2.89 -8.58 -11.32
CA LYS A 113 3.03 -7.69 -12.49
C LYS A 113 3.48 -6.26 -12.15
N LEU A 114 3.45 -5.89 -10.87
CA LEU A 114 3.97 -4.61 -10.37
C LEU A 114 5.50 -4.49 -10.56
N TYR A 115 6.23 -5.61 -10.60
CA TYR A 115 7.69 -5.63 -10.60
C TYR A 115 8.27 -6.12 -11.93
N ILE A 116 9.13 -5.29 -12.53
CA ILE A 116 9.72 -5.53 -13.84
C ILE A 116 11.12 -6.14 -13.77
N ASN A 117 11.84 -5.95 -12.67
CA ASN A 117 13.23 -6.39 -12.52
C ASN A 117 13.49 -7.03 -11.14
N ASN A 118 14.62 -7.74 -11.01
CA ASN A 118 14.97 -8.46 -9.78
C ASN A 118 15.16 -7.55 -8.57
N LYS A 119 15.67 -6.33 -8.77
CA LYS A 119 15.85 -5.35 -7.67
C LYS A 119 14.51 -5.05 -7.01
N GLU A 120 13.48 -4.76 -7.79
CA GLU A 120 12.14 -4.46 -7.29
C GLU A 120 11.49 -5.67 -6.59
N ARG A 121 11.73 -6.87 -7.11
CA ARG A 121 11.24 -8.13 -6.50
C ARG A 121 11.88 -8.35 -5.13
N ILE A 122 13.18 -8.08 -5.00
CA ILE A 122 13.89 -8.12 -3.72
C ILE A 122 13.35 -7.03 -2.77
N GLN A 123 13.12 -5.82 -3.26
CA GLN A 123 12.52 -4.74 -2.47
C GLN A 123 11.13 -5.11 -1.95
N CYS A 124 10.30 -5.75 -2.78
CA CYS A 124 9.02 -6.31 -2.34
C CYS A 124 9.23 -7.32 -1.20
N ALA A 125 10.10 -8.31 -1.38
CA ALA A 125 10.35 -9.32 -0.36
C ALA A 125 10.81 -8.71 0.97
N ILE A 126 11.74 -7.74 0.94
CA ILE A 126 12.21 -7.04 2.14
C ILE A 126 11.07 -6.27 2.82
N SER A 127 10.26 -5.54 2.04
CA SER A 127 9.13 -4.77 2.58
C SER A 127 8.09 -5.68 3.23
N SER A 128 7.75 -6.79 2.58
CA SER A 128 6.83 -7.80 3.11
C SER A 128 7.34 -8.42 4.40
N LEU A 129 8.64 -8.78 4.45
CA LEU A 129 9.26 -9.33 5.66
C LEU A 129 9.25 -8.32 6.81
N SER A 130 9.44 -7.03 6.53
CA SER A 130 9.35 -5.97 7.54
C SER A 130 7.93 -5.87 8.14
N CYS A 131 6.88 -5.95 7.31
CA CYS A 131 5.50 -6.02 7.80
C CYS A 131 5.27 -7.27 8.67
N ILE A 132 5.71 -8.44 8.22
CA ILE A 132 5.57 -9.70 8.96
C ILE A 132 6.31 -9.62 10.31
N PHE A 133 7.51 -9.05 10.33
CA PHE A 133 8.28 -8.83 11.55
C PHE A 133 7.52 -7.96 12.54
N CYS A 134 6.95 -6.83 12.09
CA CYS A 134 6.12 -5.98 12.95
C CYS A 134 4.88 -6.71 13.47
N ALA A 135 4.19 -7.47 12.62
CA ALA A 135 3.01 -8.25 13.02
C ALA A 135 3.37 -9.32 14.06
N PHE A 136 4.47 -10.05 13.86
CA PHE A 136 4.95 -11.06 14.80
C PHE A 136 5.27 -10.46 16.17
N HIS A 137 6.02 -9.35 16.22
CA HIS A 137 6.37 -8.69 17.49
C HIS A 137 5.14 -8.14 18.21
N PHE A 138 4.18 -7.59 17.46
CA PHE A 138 2.92 -7.14 18.03
C PHE A 138 2.15 -8.30 18.67
N ILE A 139 1.97 -9.41 17.95
CA ILE A 139 1.28 -10.60 18.48
C ILE A 139 2.01 -11.15 19.70
N PHE A 140 3.34 -11.27 19.62
CA PHE A 140 4.16 -11.74 20.74
C PHE A 140 4.02 -10.84 21.98
N ALA A 141 4.05 -9.52 21.81
CA ALA A 141 3.86 -8.59 22.93
C ALA A 141 2.48 -8.76 23.58
N ILE A 142 1.42 -8.93 22.78
CA ILE A 142 0.06 -9.16 23.29
C ILE A 142 -0.03 -10.47 24.06
N THR A 143 0.59 -11.55 23.57
CA THR A 143 0.54 -12.84 24.28
C THR A 143 1.28 -12.80 25.62
N GLN A 144 2.42 -12.08 25.71
CA GLN A 144 3.11 -11.89 26.99
C GLN A 144 2.26 -11.11 28.01
N LEU A 145 1.54 -10.07 27.55
CA LEU A 145 0.63 -9.29 28.41
C LEU A 145 -0.57 -10.09 28.92
N GLN A 146 -0.97 -11.15 28.23
CA GLN A 146 -2.08 -12.02 28.65
C GLN A 146 -1.64 -13.12 29.62
N LEU A 147 -0.33 -13.39 29.70
CA LEU A 147 0.25 -14.45 30.53
C LEU A 147 0.83 -13.94 31.86
N GLY A 148 0.91 -12.62 32.06
CA GLY A 148 1.37 -11.97 33.30
C GLY A 148 0.23 -11.28 34.05
#